data_AF-A0A1Y4ENN3-F1
#
_entry.id   AF-A0A1Y4ENN3-F1
#
_cell.length_a   1.000
_cell.length_b   1.000
_cell.length_c   1.000
_cell.angle_alpha   90.00
_cell.angle_beta   90.00
_cell.angle_gamma   90.00
#
_symmetry.space_group_name_H-M   'P 1'
#
loop_
_entity.id
_entity.type
_entity.pdbx_description
1 polymer ?
#
loop_
_entity_poly.entity_id
_entity_poly.type
_entity_poly.pdbx_seq_one_letter_code
_entity_poly.pdbx_strand_id
1 'polypeptide(L)'
;MTGLYEITPGNDQITNISVPFYSLYGITGIASAPDNCLWIMSTKFGGEISMNRYNPATQEDLERNYISEVPSVGSSGCAFATHGNTIYYASGTTIYRLDFRPDIDQDNKTPQDEILTDLSLLDEKAQIMYNGLGVNPTTGYVYANTLKGVGPFYTTNQLWVFDFAGSTGTPLFKFENYTRFPAGFFFIPCAV
;
A
#
# COMPACT_ATOMS: atom_id res chain seq x y z
N MET A 1 21.68 4.32 16.01
CA MET A 1 20.38 4.94 16.37
C MET A 1 19.38 4.49 15.33
N THR A 2 18.25 3.92 15.75
CA THR A 2 17.17 3.53 14.82
C THR A 2 16.20 4.71 14.75
N GLY A 3 15.97 5.25 13.57
CA GLY A 3 15.20 6.49 13.37
C GLY A 3 14.82 6.65 11.90
N LEU A 4 13.91 7.57 11.61
CA LEU A 4 13.66 8.00 10.23
C LEU A 4 14.79 8.96 9.81
N TYR A 5 15.44 8.66 8.70
CA TYR A 5 16.50 9.51 8.16
C TYR A 5 15.90 10.48 7.16
N GLU A 6 15.99 11.77 7.49
CA GLU A 6 15.59 12.86 6.61
C GLU A 6 16.81 13.34 5.81
N ILE A 7 16.60 13.52 4.51
CA ILE A 7 17.56 14.14 3.59
C ILE A 7 16.84 15.32 2.94
N THR A 8 17.32 16.53 3.22
CA THR A 8 16.72 17.77 2.70
C THR A 8 17.51 18.24 1.47
N PRO A 9 16.84 18.61 0.36
CA PRO A 9 17.54 19.20 -0.79
C PRO A 9 18.38 20.42 -0.38
N GLY A 10 19.65 20.45 -0.81
CA GLY A 10 20.59 21.53 -0.48
C GLY A 10 21.26 21.40 0.89
N ASN A 11 20.99 20.32 1.63
CA ASN A 11 21.71 19.96 2.85
C ASN A 11 22.30 18.55 2.72
N ASP A 12 23.63 18.45 2.64
CA ASP A 12 24.34 17.17 2.54
C ASP A 12 24.45 16.43 3.89
N GLN A 13 23.77 16.91 4.94
CA GLN A 13 23.68 16.24 6.23
C GLN A 13 22.40 15.41 6.35
N ILE A 14 22.52 14.28 7.02
CA ILE A 14 21.39 13.42 7.37
C ILE A 14 20.88 13.83 8.75
N THR A 15 19.60 14.17 8.84
CA THR A 15 18.93 14.36 10.14
C THR A 15 18.29 13.05 10.57
N ASN A 16 18.51 12.64 11.82
CA ASN A 16 17.82 11.49 12.40
C ASN A 16 16.61 11.97 13.21
N ILE A 17 15.42 11.53 12.81
CA ILE A 17 14.16 11.77 13.50
C ILE A 17 13.86 10.51 14.33
N SER A 18 13.72 10.70 15.64
CA SER A 18 13.34 9.62 16.55
C SER A 18 11.92 9.17 16.22
N VAL A 19 11.72 7.87 16.02
CA VAL A 19 10.40 7.24 15.91
C VAL A 19 10.29 6.27 17.08
N PRO A 20 9.12 6.10 17.73
CA PRO A 20 8.95 5.15 18.83
C PRO A 20 9.04 3.68 18.33
N PHE A 21 10.28 3.25 18.03
CA PHE A 21 10.61 2.01 17.31
C PHE A 21 10.34 0.73 18.12
N TYR A 22 10.19 0.80 19.44
CA TYR A 22 9.79 -0.36 20.25
C TYR A 22 8.44 -0.95 19.77
N SER A 23 7.66 -0.15 19.05
CA SER A 23 6.35 -0.50 18.51
C SER A 23 6.35 -0.85 17.01
N LEU A 24 7.47 -0.68 16.29
CA LEU A 24 7.57 -0.88 14.83
C LEU A 24 8.71 -1.87 14.48
N TYR A 25 8.36 -3.02 13.91
CA TYR A 25 9.30 -4.00 13.38
C TYR A 25 9.00 -4.26 11.89
N GLY A 26 9.96 -4.78 11.13
CA GLY A 26 9.77 -5.16 9.72
C GLY A 26 8.93 -4.19 8.89
N ILE A 27 9.37 -2.94 8.76
CA ILE A 27 8.70 -1.90 7.97
C ILE A 27 8.66 -2.33 6.51
N THR A 28 7.46 -2.41 5.93
CA THR A 28 7.25 -2.83 4.54
C THR A 28 7.05 -1.65 3.60
N GLY A 29 6.58 -0.50 4.10
CA GLY A 29 6.40 0.69 3.28
C GLY A 29 6.21 1.96 4.09
N ILE A 30 6.58 3.08 3.48
CA ILE A 30 6.39 4.44 4.01
C ILE A 30 5.84 5.33 2.89
N ALA A 31 4.88 6.19 3.19
CA ALA A 31 4.35 7.18 2.25
C ALA A 31 3.94 8.48 2.99
N SER A 32 3.73 9.56 2.24
CA SER A 32 3.13 10.78 2.79
C SER A 32 1.67 10.53 3.16
N ALA A 33 1.24 11.07 4.31
CA ALA A 33 -0.13 11.08 4.77
C ALA A 33 -0.65 12.52 4.90
N PRO A 34 -1.97 12.73 5.00
CA PRO A 34 -2.54 14.05 5.30
C PRO A 34 -1.99 14.66 6.60
N ASP A 35 -2.07 15.99 6.69
CA ASP A 35 -1.67 16.79 7.86
C ASP A 35 -0.18 16.70 8.23
N ASN A 36 0.70 16.62 7.21
CA ASN A 36 2.15 16.46 7.37
C ASN A 36 2.57 15.19 8.13
N CYS A 37 1.70 14.19 8.18
CA CYS A 37 2.01 12.89 8.74
C CYS A 37 2.67 11.96 7.72
N LEU A 38 3.13 10.82 8.20
CA LEU A 38 3.62 9.69 7.44
C LEU A 38 2.71 8.48 7.68
N TRP A 39 2.43 7.79 6.59
CA TRP A 39 1.91 6.44 6.57
C TRP A 39 3.07 5.47 6.72
N ILE A 40 2.99 4.54 7.69
CA ILE A 40 4.01 3.54 7.95
C ILE A 40 3.34 2.18 8.12
N MET A 41 3.56 1.27 7.17
CA MET A 41 3.14 -0.12 7.30
C MET A 41 4.25 -0.93 7.94
N SER A 42 3.92 -1.66 9.01
CA SER A 42 4.89 -2.40 9.80
C SER A 42 4.33 -3.72 10.33
N THR A 43 5.24 -4.58 10.74
CA THR A 43 4.96 -5.83 11.44
C THR A 43 5.46 -5.74 12.89
N LYS A 44 5.09 -6.71 13.71
CA LYS A 44 5.70 -6.91 15.03
C LYS A 44 6.27 -8.32 15.10
N PHE A 45 7.37 -8.48 15.84
CA PHE A 45 7.82 -9.81 16.23
C PHE A 45 6.70 -10.53 17.00
N GLY A 46 6.13 -11.58 16.42
CA GLY A 46 4.94 -12.27 16.95
C GLY A 46 3.65 -12.13 16.12
N GLY A 47 3.69 -11.45 14.96
CA GLY A 47 2.68 -11.62 13.90
C GLY A 47 1.63 -10.52 13.75
N GLU A 48 1.60 -9.52 14.64
CA GLU A 48 0.74 -8.34 14.45
C GLU A 48 1.24 -7.52 13.26
N ILE A 49 0.32 -7.11 12.38
CA ILE A 49 0.61 -6.27 11.22
C ILE A 49 -0.24 -5.01 11.37
N SER A 50 0.33 -3.85 11.08
CA SER A 50 -0.35 -2.59 11.29
C SER A 50 -0.03 -1.57 10.21
N MET A 51 -1.07 -0.79 9.90
CA MET A 51 -0.93 0.52 9.30
C MET A 51 -0.81 1.54 10.44
N ASN A 52 0.17 2.43 10.35
CA ASN A 52 0.44 3.43 11.38
C ASN A 52 0.46 4.82 10.73
N ARG A 53 -0.05 5.82 11.44
CA ARG A 53 0.11 7.24 11.11
C ARG A 53 1.02 7.88 12.13
N TYR A 54 2.01 8.62 11.66
CA TYR A 54 3.03 9.24 12.49
C TYR A 54 3.26 10.69 12.11
N ASN A 55 3.28 11.60 13.08
CA ASN A 55 3.63 12.99 12.84
C ASN A 55 5.10 13.23 13.24
N PRO A 56 6.03 13.40 12.27
CA PRO A 56 7.45 13.60 12.59
C PRO A 56 7.74 14.97 13.24
N ALA A 57 6.83 15.94 13.11
CA ALA A 57 7.01 17.27 13.68
C ALA A 57 6.65 17.30 15.18
N THR A 58 5.56 16.64 15.58
CA THR A 58 5.14 16.56 17.00
C THR A 58 5.83 15.42 17.73
N GLN A 59 6.26 14.38 17.01
CA GLN A 59 6.82 13.13 17.56
C GLN A 59 5.90 12.47 18.60
N GLU A 60 4.59 12.69 18.46
CA GLU A 60 3.56 12.03 19.26
C GLU A 60 3.52 10.52 18.98
N ASP A 61 2.76 9.80 19.81
CA ASP A 61 2.57 8.35 19.68
C ASP A 61 1.96 7.97 18.31
N LEU A 62 2.21 6.73 17.91
CA LEU A 62 1.68 6.19 16.65
C LEU A 62 0.19 5.93 16.77
N GLU A 63 -0.61 6.53 15.89
CA GLU A 63 -1.98 6.09 15.64
C GLU A 63 -1.90 4.79 14.83
N ARG A 64 -2.66 3.76 15.22
CA ARG A 64 -2.54 2.44 14.60
C ARG A 64 -3.87 1.76 14.34
N ASN A 65 -3.92 1.13 13.17
CA ASN A 65 -4.92 0.16 12.78
C ASN A 65 -4.24 -1.17 12.44
N TYR A 66 -4.76 -2.27 12.96
CA TYR A 66 -4.28 -3.61 12.61
C TYR A 66 -4.83 -4.06 11.26
N ILE A 67 -4.03 -4.80 10.51
CA ILE A 67 -4.41 -5.38 9.20
C ILE A 67 -4.15 -6.89 9.20
N SER A 68 -4.84 -7.59 8.31
CA SER A 68 -4.88 -9.05 8.30
C SER A 68 -3.64 -9.72 7.69
N GLU A 69 -3.02 -9.10 6.69
CA GLU A 69 -1.99 -9.75 5.86
C GLU A 69 -0.77 -8.86 5.59
N VAL A 70 0.38 -9.49 5.33
CA VAL A 70 1.61 -8.78 4.95
C VAL A 70 1.54 -8.45 3.45
N PRO A 71 1.79 -7.20 3.03
CA PRO A 71 1.79 -6.87 1.61
C PRO A 71 2.88 -7.63 0.86
N SER A 72 2.54 -8.11 -0.33
CA SER A 72 3.50 -8.68 -1.27
C SER A 72 4.28 -7.58 -1.98
N VAL A 73 5.38 -7.16 -1.36
CA VAL A 73 6.32 -6.18 -1.93
C VAL A 73 7.24 -6.85 -2.94
N GLY A 74 6.83 -6.87 -4.21
CA GLY A 74 7.72 -7.25 -5.32
C GLY A 74 8.89 -6.27 -5.48
N SER A 75 9.63 -6.36 -6.59
CA SER A 75 10.81 -5.50 -6.84
C SER A 75 10.51 -3.98 -6.83
N SER A 76 9.26 -3.56 -7.03
CA SER A 76 8.84 -2.16 -6.89
C SER A 76 8.99 -1.55 -5.49
N GLY A 77 8.99 -2.37 -4.43
CA GLY A 77 8.89 -1.89 -3.05
C GLY A 77 7.55 -1.21 -2.70
N CYS A 78 6.56 -1.19 -3.59
CA CYS A 78 5.25 -0.61 -3.32
C CYS A 78 4.42 -1.55 -2.43
N ALA A 79 4.31 -1.22 -1.14
CA ALA A 79 3.55 -2.00 -0.16
C ALA A 79 2.06 -1.66 -0.17
N PHE A 80 1.70 -0.40 -0.41
CA PHE A 80 0.34 0.09 -0.36
C PHE A 80 0.20 1.37 -1.18
N ALA A 81 -1.04 1.72 -1.50
CA ALA A 81 -1.42 2.98 -2.11
C ALA A 81 -2.57 3.61 -1.31
N THR A 82 -2.70 4.94 -1.35
CA THR A 82 -3.65 5.67 -0.50
C THR A 82 -4.48 6.68 -1.28
N HIS A 83 -5.68 6.93 -0.77
CA HIS A 83 -6.55 8.03 -1.18
C HIS A 83 -7.25 8.59 0.06
N GLY A 84 -6.78 9.74 0.53
CA GLY A 84 -7.16 10.26 1.84
C GLY A 84 -6.74 9.28 2.96
N ASN A 85 -7.72 8.86 3.77
CA ASN A 85 -7.54 7.88 4.85
C ASN A 85 -7.82 6.44 4.42
N THR A 86 -8.15 6.20 3.15
CA THR A 86 -8.34 4.85 2.63
C THR A 86 -7.01 4.32 2.10
N ILE A 87 -6.62 3.14 2.58
CA ILE A 87 -5.39 2.43 2.21
C ILE A 87 -5.76 1.16 1.47
N TYR A 88 -5.10 0.94 0.35
CA TYR A 88 -5.21 -0.28 -0.44
C TYR A 88 -3.87 -0.99 -0.44
N TYR A 89 -3.89 -2.30 -0.23
CA TYR A 89 -2.69 -3.13 -0.33
C TYR A 89 -3.04 -4.50 -0.91
N ALA A 90 -2.04 -5.29 -1.25
CA ALA A 90 -2.25 -6.63 -1.78
C ALA A 90 -1.31 -7.65 -1.13
N SER A 91 -1.87 -8.81 -0.79
CA SER A 91 -1.12 -10.01 -0.40
C SER A 91 -1.42 -11.10 -1.42
N GLY A 92 -0.38 -11.56 -2.14
CA GLY A 92 -0.56 -12.32 -3.36
C GLY A 92 -1.36 -11.50 -4.39
N THR A 93 -2.43 -12.10 -4.93
CA THR A 93 -3.36 -11.46 -5.87
C THR A 93 -4.62 -10.92 -5.20
N THR A 94 -4.72 -11.04 -3.88
CA THR A 94 -5.85 -10.54 -3.09
C THR A 94 -5.62 -9.09 -2.73
N ILE A 95 -6.60 -8.25 -3.04
CA ILE A 95 -6.63 -6.82 -2.73
C ILE A 95 -7.43 -6.59 -1.45
N TYR A 96 -6.86 -5.80 -0.57
CA TYR A 96 -7.45 -5.41 0.71
C TYR A 96 -7.68 -3.90 0.75
N ARG A 97 -8.67 -3.48 1.54
CA ARG A 97 -8.92 -2.07 1.87
C ARG A 97 -8.95 -1.89 3.38
N LEU A 98 -8.29 -0.83 3.84
CA LEU A 98 -8.41 -0.31 5.20
C LEU A 98 -8.88 1.14 5.13
N ASP A 99 -10.00 1.45 5.76
CA ASP A 99 -10.35 2.83 6.09
C ASP A 99 -9.74 3.17 7.47
N PHE A 100 -8.70 4.00 7.47
CA PHE A 100 -7.92 4.30 8.68
C PHE A 100 -8.72 5.14 9.67
N ARG A 101 -8.60 4.79 10.95
CA ARG A 101 -9.35 5.39 12.06
C ARG A 101 -8.40 5.74 13.20
N PRO A 102 -7.99 7.02 13.35
CA PRO A 102 -6.99 7.40 14.34
C PRO A 102 -7.48 7.24 15.79
N ASP A 103 -8.80 7.19 15.98
CA ASP A 103 -9.50 7.14 17.27
C ASP A 103 -9.87 5.72 17.71
N ILE A 104 -9.40 4.69 17.01
CA ILE A 104 -9.67 3.31 17.41
C ILE A 104 -8.96 2.97 18.72
N ASP A 105 -9.62 2.15 19.54
CA ASP A 105 -9.02 1.55 20.73
C ASP A 105 -7.75 0.78 20.33
N GLN A 106 -6.61 1.28 20.81
CA GLN A 106 -5.29 0.73 20.50
C GLN A 106 -5.06 -0.65 21.13
N ASP A 107 -5.86 -1.03 22.12
CA ASP A 107 -5.86 -2.38 22.69
C ASP A 107 -6.65 -3.37 21.81
N ASN A 108 -7.48 -2.89 20.88
CA ASN A 108 -8.18 -3.73 19.92
C ASN A 108 -7.26 -4.13 18.77
N LYS A 109 -6.77 -5.36 18.83
CA LYS A 109 -5.86 -5.95 17.85
C LYS A 109 -6.52 -6.68 16.70
N THR A 110 -7.85 -6.64 16.62
CA THR A 110 -8.56 -7.25 15.50
C THR A 110 -8.22 -6.50 14.21
N PRO A 111 -7.86 -7.19 13.12
CA PRO A 111 -7.70 -6.57 11.81
C PRO A 111 -8.94 -5.75 11.40
N GLN A 112 -8.71 -4.56 10.87
CA GLN A 112 -9.74 -3.59 10.52
C GLN A 112 -9.93 -3.44 9.01
N ASP A 113 -9.15 -4.17 8.24
CA ASP A 113 -9.23 -4.22 6.79
C ASP A 113 -10.25 -5.26 6.32
N GLU A 114 -10.67 -5.12 5.07
CA GLU A 114 -11.53 -6.07 4.39
C GLU A 114 -10.88 -6.58 3.10
N ILE A 115 -11.24 -7.80 2.71
CA ILE A 115 -10.92 -8.33 1.38
C ILE A 115 -11.88 -7.70 0.38
N LEU A 116 -11.33 -7.05 -0.65
CA LEU A 116 -12.12 -6.56 -1.76
C LEU A 116 -12.32 -7.65 -2.82
N THR A 117 -11.22 -8.21 -3.32
CA THR A 117 -11.26 -9.20 -4.39
C THR A 117 -9.95 -9.97 -4.49
N ASP A 118 -9.99 -11.16 -5.09
CA ASP A 118 -8.80 -11.89 -5.51
C ASP A 118 -8.78 -11.94 -7.04
N LEU A 119 -7.77 -11.28 -7.63
CA LEU A 119 -7.64 -11.17 -9.07
C LEU A 119 -7.51 -12.53 -9.75
N SER A 120 -6.93 -13.53 -9.07
CA SER A 120 -6.76 -14.88 -9.61
C SER A 120 -8.09 -15.63 -9.74
N LEU A 121 -9.09 -15.26 -8.94
CA LEU A 121 -10.45 -15.79 -9.03
C LEU A 121 -11.27 -15.08 -10.11
N LEU A 122 -10.91 -13.86 -10.47
CA LEU A 122 -11.55 -13.12 -11.58
C LEU A 122 -11.02 -13.57 -12.94
N ASP A 123 -9.75 -13.99 -13.02
CA ASP A 123 -9.15 -14.55 -14.24
C ASP A 123 -7.95 -15.43 -13.92
N GLU A 124 -7.93 -16.64 -14.48
CA GLU A 124 -6.84 -17.61 -14.34
C GLU A 124 -5.46 -17.11 -14.84
N LYS A 125 -5.40 -16.05 -15.65
CA LYS A 125 -4.15 -15.42 -16.08
C LYS A 125 -3.55 -14.48 -15.02
N ALA A 126 -4.29 -14.11 -13.98
CA ALA A 126 -3.83 -13.22 -12.92
C ALA A 126 -3.23 -14.00 -11.75
N GLN A 127 -2.05 -14.59 -11.95
CA GLN A 127 -1.45 -15.48 -10.96
C GLN A 127 -0.42 -14.80 -10.05
N ILE A 128 0.14 -13.68 -10.49
CA ILE A 128 1.16 -12.93 -9.75
C ILE A 128 0.77 -11.46 -9.76
N MET A 129 0.57 -10.85 -8.59
CA MET A 129 0.57 -9.38 -8.47
C MET A 129 1.98 -8.87 -8.75
N TYR A 130 2.10 -7.93 -9.68
CA TYR A 130 3.38 -7.42 -10.14
C TYR A 130 3.49 -5.96 -9.71
N ASN A 131 4.52 -5.58 -8.95
CA ASN A 131 4.83 -4.18 -8.63
C ASN A 131 3.78 -3.32 -7.88
N GLY A 132 2.87 -3.97 -7.13
CA GLY A 132 1.98 -3.31 -6.18
C GLY A 132 0.79 -2.59 -6.80
N LEU A 133 0.09 -1.80 -5.98
CA LEU A 133 -1.11 -1.06 -6.38
C LEU A 133 -0.78 0.41 -6.65
N GLY A 134 -1.66 1.07 -7.40
CA GLY A 134 -1.73 2.53 -7.46
C GLY A 134 -3.16 3.01 -7.28
N VAL A 135 -3.33 4.26 -6.86
CA VAL A 135 -4.64 4.87 -6.72
C VAL A 135 -4.63 6.24 -7.39
N ASN A 136 -5.62 6.48 -8.25
CA ASN A 136 -5.77 7.77 -8.88
C ASN A 136 -6.19 8.82 -7.83
N PRO A 137 -5.42 9.89 -7.62
CA PRO A 137 -5.66 10.85 -6.55
C PRO A 137 -6.92 11.70 -6.76
N THR A 138 -7.45 11.78 -7.98
CA THR A 138 -8.67 12.54 -8.29
C THR A 138 -9.92 11.68 -8.14
N THR A 139 -9.88 10.43 -8.60
CA THR A 139 -11.08 9.57 -8.69
C THR A 139 -11.15 8.50 -7.61
N GLY A 140 -10.04 8.20 -6.93
CA GLY A 140 -9.93 7.07 -6.02
C GLY A 140 -9.91 5.70 -6.71
N TYR A 141 -9.85 5.65 -8.04
CA TYR A 141 -9.80 4.37 -8.76
C TYR A 141 -8.50 3.63 -8.49
N VAL A 142 -8.61 2.33 -8.24
CA VAL A 142 -7.49 1.48 -7.88
C VAL A 142 -6.99 0.73 -9.10
N TYR A 143 -5.67 0.80 -9.29
CA TYR A 143 -4.96 0.20 -10.39
C TYR A 143 -4.13 -0.97 -9.86
N ALA A 144 -4.25 -2.11 -10.52
CA ALA A 144 -3.48 -3.31 -10.23
C ALA A 144 -2.94 -3.89 -11.53
N ASN A 145 -1.83 -4.62 -11.44
CA ASN A 145 -1.27 -5.31 -12.59
C ASN A 145 -0.80 -6.70 -12.21
N THR A 146 -1.15 -7.66 -13.06
CA THR A 146 -0.86 -9.07 -12.83
C THR A 146 -0.13 -9.70 -14.01
N LEU A 147 0.64 -10.75 -13.71
CA LEU A 147 1.27 -11.64 -14.69
C LEU A 147 0.71 -13.06 -14.52
N LYS A 148 0.64 -13.82 -15.62
CA LYS A 148 0.40 -15.27 -15.53
C LYS A 148 1.57 -16.02 -14.91
N GLY A 149 2.77 -15.49 -15.04
CA GLY A 149 3.98 -16.08 -14.49
C GLY A 149 5.23 -15.33 -14.93
N VAL A 150 6.37 -15.76 -14.40
CA VAL A 150 7.70 -15.33 -14.84
C VAL A 150 8.18 -16.17 -16.03
N GLY A 151 9.37 -15.87 -16.57
CA GLY A 151 9.92 -16.61 -17.71
C GLY A 151 9.06 -16.44 -18.97
N PRO A 152 8.67 -17.48 -19.70
CA PRO A 152 7.92 -17.32 -20.96
C PRO A 152 6.53 -16.68 -20.78
N PHE A 153 5.99 -16.64 -19.56
CA PHE A 153 4.64 -16.15 -19.28
C PHE A 153 4.55 -14.65 -18.99
N TYR A 154 5.66 -13.90 -18.95
CA TYR A 154 5.63 -12.47 -18.65
C TYR A 154 4.84 -11.64 -19.69
N THR A 155 4.71 -12.17 -20.91
CA THR A 155 3.95 -11.54 -22.00
C THR A 155 2.45 -11.68 -21.82
N THR A 156 2.01 -12.60 -20.94
CA THR A 156 0.62 -12.72 -20.52
C THR A 156 0.42 -11.88 -19.26
N ASN A 157 -0.07 -10.66 -19.43
CA ASN A 157 -0.25 -9.70 -18.34
C ASN A 157 -1.58 -8.96 -18.45
N GLN A 158 -2.04 -8.46 -17.32
CA GLN A 158 -3.30 -7.74 -17.23
C GLN A 158 -3.12 -6.46 -16.41
N LEU A 159 -3.74 -5.38 -16.87
CA LEU A 159 -3.94 -4.16 -16.10
C LEU A 159 -5.40 -4.08 -15.72
N TRP A 160 -5.66 -3.80 -14.46
CA TRP A 160 -6.99 -3.73 -13.87
C TRP A 160 -7.21 -2.33 -13.32
N VAL A 161 -8.40 -1.80 -13.56
CA VAL A 161 -8.86 -0.54 -12.94
C VAL A 161 -10.18 -0.82 -12.25
N PHE A 162 -10.26 -0.55 -10.96
CA PHE A 162 -11.45 -0.76 -10.15
C PHE A 162 -11.99 0.56 -9.62
N ASP A 163 -13.32 0.67 -9.64
CA ASP A 163 -14.08 1.56 -8.77
C ASP A 163 -14.71 0.71 -7.66
N PHE A 164 -14.01 0.58 -6.54
CA PHE A 164 -14.46 -0.22 -5.40
C PHE A 164 -15.64 0.39 -4.64
N ALA A 165 -16.04 1.63 -4.93
CA ALA A 165 -17.29 2.16 -4.40
C ALA A 165 -18.51 1.55 -5.13
N GLY A 166 -18.35 1.22 -6.42
CA GLY A 166 -19.40 0.60 -7.23
C GLY A 166 -19.38 -0.93 -7.22
N SER A 167 -18.20 -1.55 -7.29
CA SER A 167 -18.08 -3.01 -7.45
C SER A 167 -16.71 -3.54 -7.04
N THR A 168 -16.69 -4.69 -6.36
CA THR A 168 -15.46 -5.44 -6.03
C THR A 168 -15.18 -6.61 -6.98
N GLY A 169 -16.19 -7.13 -7.68
CA GLY A 169 -16.05 -8.28 -8.58
C GLY A 169 -15.91 -7.95 -10.06
N THR A 170 -16.22 -6.72 -10.46
CA THR A 170 -16.16 -6.26 -11.86
C THR A 170 -15.24 -5.04 -11.97
N PRO A 171 -14.14 -5.13 -12.73
CA PRO A 171 -13.27 -3.98 -12.98
C PRO A 171 -13.97 -2.96 -13.89
N LEU A 172 -13.71 -1.67 -13.68
CA LEU A 172 -14.10 -0.59 -14.56
C LEU A 172 -13.43 -0.73 -15.93
N PHE A 173 -12.14 -1.06 -15.92
CA PHE A 173 -11.37 -1.36 -17.13
C PHE A 173 -10.45 -2.54 -16.92
N LYS A 174 -10.25 -3.32 -17.97
CA LYS A 174 -9.29 -4.40 -18.02
C LYS A 174 -8.55 -4.37 -19.36
N PHE A 175 -7.23 -4.36 -19.31
CA PHE A 175 -6.37 -4.38 -20.50
C PHE A 175 -5.53 -5.65 -20.47
N GLU A 176 -5.51 -6.39 -21.57
CA GLU A 176 -4.72 -7.62 -21.67
C GLU A 176 -3.51 -7.40 -22.58
N ASN A 177 -2.34 -7.83 -22.12
CA ASN A 177 -1.08 -7.86 -22.86
C ASN A 177 -0.64 -6.51 -23.43
N TYR A 178 -1.09 -5.41 -22.81
CA TYR A 178 -0.88 -4.06 -23.32
C TYR A 178 0.54 -3.53 -23.05
N THR A 179 1.14 -3.93 -21.93
CA THR A 179 2.51 -3.57 -21.56
C THR A 179 3.36 -4.82 -21.42
N ARG A 180 4.69 -4.68 -21.40
CA ARG A 180 5.58 -5.77 -20.99
C ARG A 180 6.18 -5.37 -19.66
N PHE A 181 5.99 -6.20 -18.62
CA PHE A 181 6.44 -5.92 -17.25
C PHE A 181 5.95 -4.56 -16.71
N PRO A 182 4.64 -4.39 -16.46
CA PRO A 182 4.13 -3.15 -15.87
C PRO A 182 4.82 -2.84 -14.53
N ALA A 183 5.56 -1.73 -14.47
CA ALA A 183 6.50 -1.45 -13.38
C ALA A 183 5.88 -0.69 -12.18
N GLY A 184 4.60 -0.35 -12.26
CA GLY A 184 3.86 0.43 -11.26
C GLY A 184 2.97 1.48 -11.91
N PHE A 185 2.21 2.19 -11.08
CA PHE A 185 1.30 3.26 -11.50
C PHE A 185 1.69 4.56 -10.82
N PHE A 186 1.89 5.61 -11.61
CA PHE A 186 2.33 6.92 -11.12
C PHE A 186 1.38 7.98 -11.65
N PHE A 187 0.87 8.81 -10.73
CA PHE A 187 -0.04 9.89 -11.04
C PHE A 187 0.66 11.22 -10.81
N ILE A 188 0.39 12.18 -11.69
CA ILE A 188 0.80 13.56 -11.46
C ILE A 188 -0.08 14.09 -10.31
N PRO A 189 0.50 14.75 -9.30
CA PRO A 189 -0.30 15.40 -8.25
C PRO A 189 -1.32 16.34 -8.88
N CYS A 190 -2.56 16.37 -8.39
CA CYS A 190 -3.45 17.47 -8.71
C CYS A 190 -2.78 18.77 -8.26
N ALA A 191 -2.79 19.79 -9.14
CA ALA A 191 -2.43 21.14 -8.71
C ALA A 191 -3.41 21.54 -7.59
N VAL A 192 -2.87 21.78 -6.41
CA VAL A 192 -3.57 22.40 -5.27
C VAL A 192 -3.80 23.87 -5.55
#